data_AF-A0A9D9VTT4-F1
#
_entry.id   AF-A0A9D9VTT4-F1
#
_cell.length_a   1.000
_cell.length_b   1.000
_cell.length_c   1.000
_cell.angle_alpha   90.00
_cell.angle_beta   90.00
_cell.angle_gamma   90.00
#
_symmetry.space_group_name_H-M   'P 1'
#
loop_
_entity.id
_entity.type
_entity.pdbx_description
1 polymer ?
#
loop_
_entity_poly.entity_id
_entity_poly.type
_entity_poly.pdbx_seq_one_letter_code
_entity_poly.pdbx_strand_id
1 'polypeptide(L)'
;MNIFLLSVTDNLNLELKDTLGSEIKKSGNKVAYISSEPQEAPREYYLSTIKDYETISEGVEVDYFDLSDDFSDESLEDMLHYGVIYLSGGNTYMFLNDARKRSLYKILRKHLQNGGLLIGASAGALMMTPSIDIAEGFGENIFGLIDVKGFAFVPFEFFPHFEELY
;
A
#
# COMPACT_ATOMS: atom_id res chain seq x y z
N MET A 1 15.27 -3.23 -7.27
CA MET A 1 14.48 -2.31 -6.43
C MET A 1 13.08 -2.84 -6.49
N ASN A 2 12.53 -3.32 -5.37
CA ASN A 2 11.28 -4.10 -5.35
C ASN A 2 10.15 -3.28 -4.72
N ILE A 3 10.06 -2.00 -5.12
CA ILE A 3 9.10 -1.04 -4.59
C ILE A 3 8.48 -0.29 -5.76
N PHE A 4 7.15 -0.27 -5.84
CA PHE A 4 6.39 0.60 -6.73
C PHE A 4 5.63 1.62 -5.89
N LEU A 5 5.76 2.90 -6.25
CA LEU A 5 5.00 4.01 -5.67
C LEU A 5 4.04 4.51 -6.76
N LEU A 6 2.75 4.45 -6.49
CA LEU A 6 1.68 4.75 -7.43
C LEU A 6 0.83 5.91 -6.89
N SER A 7 0.38 6.79 -7.78
CA SER A 7 -0.69 7.74 -7.42
C SER A 7 -2.02 6.99 -7.32
N VAL A 8 -2.33 6.19 -8.35
CA VAL A 8 -3.56 5.42 -8.52
C VAL A 8 -3.23 4.02 -9.05
N THR A 9 -4.18 3.08 -8.97
CA THR A 9 -4.07 1.72 -9.52
C THR A 9 -4.78 1.56 -10.85
N ASP A 10 -5.76 2.42 -11.15
CA ASP A 10 -6.46 2.45 -12.42
C ASP A 10 -5.72 3.34 -13.43
N ASN A 11 -6.09 3.21 -14.71
CA ASN A 11 -5.62 4.09 -15.79
C ASN A 11 -4.09 4.27 -15.88
N LEU A 12 -3.32 3.27 -15.42
CA LEU A 12 -1.88 3.25 -15.56
C LEU A 12 -1.48 3.33 -17.03
N ASN A 13 -0.44 4.09 -17.33
CA ASN A 13 0.16 4.06 -18.65
C ASN A 13 0.64 2.63 -18.98
N LEU A 14 0.63 2.27 -20.27
CA LEU A 14 0.87 0.90 -20.71
C LEU A 14 2.22 0.34 -20.25
N GLU A 15 3.29 1.16 -20.30
CA GLU A 15 4.62 0.73 -19.88
C GLU A 15 4.68 0.38 -18.39
N LEU A 16 4.11 1.24 -17.54
CA LEU A 16 4.03 1.01 -16.10
C LEU A 16 3.15 -0.21 -15.79
N LYS A 17 2.01 -0.33 -16.50
CA LYS A 17 1.09 -1.45 -16.35
C LYS A 17 1.76 -2.78 -16.68
N ASP A 18 2.45 -2.87 -17.82
CA ASP A 18 3.16 -4.07 -18.27
C ASP A 18 4.31 -4.43 -17.32
N THR A 19 5.06 -3.42 -16.85
CA THR A 19 6.15 -3.60 -15.90
C THR A 19 5.61 -4.13 -14.57
N LEU A 20 4.57 -3.50 -14.02
CA LEU A 20 3.95 -3.91 -12.77
C LEU A 20 3.37 -5.32 -12.86
N GLY A 21 2.65 -5.62 -13.94
CA GLY A 21 2.11 -6.96 -14.20
C GLY A 21 3.19 -8.04 -14.27
N SER A 22 4.32 -7.75 -14.93
CA SER A 22 5.47 -8.67 -15.00
C SER A 22 6.05 -8.95 -13.61
N GLU A 23 6.25 -7.92 -12.78
CA GLU A 23 6.82 -8.07 -11.45
C GLU A 23 5.86 -8.77 -10.47
N ILE A 24 4.54 -8.52 -10.57
CA ILE A 24 3.52 -9.25 -9.81
C ILE A 24 3.54 -10.74 -10.16
N LYS A 25 3.58 -11.10 -11.46
CA LYS A 25 3.66 -12.51 -11.89
C LYS A 25 4.92 -13.21 -11.41
N LYS A 26 6.08 -12.54 -11.50
CA LYS A 26 7.36 -13.07 -10.96
C LYS A 26 7.31 -13.28 -9.46
N SER A 27 6.52 -12.48 -8.75
CA SER A 27 6.32 -12.53 -7.31
C SER A 27 5.17 -13.47 -6.89
N GLY A 28 4.84 -14.47 -7.72
CA GLY A 28 3.87 -15.51 -7.37
C GLY A 28 2.40 -15.14 -7.63
N ASN A 29 2.13 -13.97 -8.21
CA ASN A 29 0.79 -13.52 -8.64
C ASN A 29 -0.26 -13.51 -7.52
N LYS A 30 0.18 -13.38 -6.26
CA LYS A 30 -0.66 -13.30 -5.07
C LYS A 30 -0.31 -12.06 -4.25
N VAL A 31 -1.31 -11.25 -3.93
CA VAL A 31 -1.15 -9.93 -3.32
C VAL A 31 -1.86 -9.88 -1.97
N ALA A 32 -1.13 -9.53 -0.92
CA ALA A 32 -1.73 -9.12 0.35
C ALA A 32 -2.10 -7.63 0.26
N TYR A 33 -3.41 -7.33 0.17
CA TYR A 33 -3.94 -5.98 0.23
C TYR A 33 -4.03 -5.54 1.69
N ILE A 34 -3.29 -4.49 2.06
CA ILE A 34 -3.41 -3.86 3.37
C ILE A 34 -4.24 -2.59 3.21
N SER A 35 -5.44 -2.63 3.79
CA SER A 35 -6.34 -1.49 3.87
C SER A 35 -5.78 -0.41 4.78
N SER A 36 -5.88 0.84 4.35
CA SER A 36 -5.50 2.01 5.14
C SER A 36 -6.35 2.19 6.41
N GLU A 37 -7.58 1.70 6.35
CA GLU A 37 -8.57 1.67 7.40
C GLU A 37 -9.50 0.46 7.19
N PRO A 38 -10.17 -0.07 8.23
CA PRO A 38 -11.14 -1.14 8.07
C PRO A 38 -12.24 -0.76 7.10
N GLN A 39 -12.60 -1.69 6.22
CA GLN A 39 -13.71 -1.52 5.29
C GLN A 39 -14.87 -2.42 5.70
N GLU A 40 -16.03 -1.79 5.89
CA GLU A 40 -17.28 -2.51 6.06
C GLU A 40 -17.63 -3.32 4.81
N ALA A 41 -18.27 -4.48 4.99
CA ALA A 41 -18.79 -5.24 3.86
C ALA A 41 -19.74 -4.35 3.03
N PRO A 42 -19.59 -4.28 1.70
CA PRO A 42 -18.87 -5.24 0.84
C PRO A 42 -17.41 -4.92 0.51
N ARG A 43 -16.78 -3.93 1.15
CA ARG A 43 -15.38 -3.48 0.92
C ARG A 43 -15.14 -2.94 -0.50
N GLU A 44 -15.86 -1.88 -0.86
CA GLU A 44 -15.89 -1.37 -2.24
C GLU A 44 -14.51 -0.96 -2.78
N TYR A 45 -13.64 -0.34 -1.98
CA TYR A 45 -12.30 0.05 -2.42
C TYR A 45 -11.40 -1.15 -2.66
N TYR A 46 -11.49 -2.17 -1.80
CA TYR A 46 -10.82 -3.45 -2.02
C TYR A 46 -11.32 -4.11 -3.32
N LEU A 47 -12.62 -4.22 -3.51
CA LEU A 47 -13.22 -4.79 -4.72
C LEU A 47 -12.85 -4.01 -6.00
N SER A 48 -12.76 -2.69 -5.93
CA SER A 48 -12.28 -1.87 -7.04
C SER A 48 -10.81 -2.16 -7.35
N THR A 49 -9.98 -2.29 -6.32
CA THR A 49 -8.56 -2.61 -6.48
C THR A 49 -8.37 -3.97 -7.13
N ILE A 50 -9.18 -4.98 -6.79
CA ILE A 50 -9.15 -6.28 -7.47
C ILE A 50 -9.36 -6.11 -8.97
N LYS A 51 -10.37 -5.34 -9.39
CA LYS A 51 -10.66 -5.12 -10.81
C LYS A 51 -9.47 -4.47 -11.53
N ASP A 52 -8.82 -3.48 -10.91
CA ASP A 52 -7.63 -2.86 -11.47
C ASP A 52 -6.51 -3.88 -11.66
N TYR A 53 -6.24 -4.66 -10.60
CA TYR A 53 -5.20 -5.69 -10.57
C TYR A 53 -5.46 -6.81 -11.60
N GLU A 54 -6.71 -7.24 -11.80
CA GLU A 54 -7.08 -8.18 -12.87
C GLU A 54 -6.70 -7.65 -14.26
N THR A 55 -6.77 -6.33 -14.46
CA THR A 55 -6.32 -5.74 -15.72
C THR A 55 -4.79 -5.65 -15.82
N ILE A 56 -4.08 -5.52 -14.69
CA ILE A 56 -2.62 -5.36 -14.61
C ILE A 56 -1.92 -6.72 -14.74
N SER A 57 -2.43 -7.74 -14.06
CA SER A 57 -1.86 -9.08 -14.04
C SER A 57 -2.97 -10.13 -14.12
N GLU A 58 -3.06 -10.79 -15.27
CA GLU A 58 -4.01 -11.89 -15.49
C GLU A 58 -3.87 -12.99 -14.41
N GLY A 59 -5.01 -13.38 -13.83
CA GLY A 59 -5.10 -14.44 -12.82
C GLY A 59 -4.51 -14.08 -11.46
N VAL A 60 -4.33 -12.79 -11.17
CA VAL A 60 -3.86 -12.34 -9.86
C VAL A 60 -4.89 -12.63 -8.78
N GLU A 61 -4.42 -13.17 -7.66
CA GLU A 61 -5.22 -13.36 -6.45
C GLU A 61 -4.88 -12.24 -5.47
N VAL A 62 -5.89 -11.63 -4.87
CA VAL A 62 -5.71 -10.57 -3.87
C VAL A 62 -6.49 -10.98 -2.63
N ASP A 63 -5.83 -10.94 -1.48
CA ASP A 63 -6.44 -11.23 -0.17
C ASP A 63 -6.45 -9.96 0.70
N TYR A 64 -7.54 -9.74 1.41
CA TYR A 64 -7.77 -8.54 2.22
C TYR A 64 -7.20 -8.67 3.63
N PHE A 65 -6.46 -7.64 4.03
CA PHE A 65 -5.99 -7.41 5.39
C PHE A 65 -6.32 -5.98 5.81
N ASP A 66 -6.54 -5.78 7.11
CA ASP A 66 -6.51 -4.46 7.72
C ASP A 66 -5.68 -4.48 9.02
N LEU A 67 -5.47 -3.29 9.58
CA LEU A 67 -4.60 -3.09 10.73
C LEU A 67 -5.36 -2.84 12.04
N SER A 68 -6.69 -2.92 12.02
CA SER A 68 -7.50 -2.71 13.22
C SER A 68 -7.32 -3.81 14.24
N ASP A 69 -7.61 -3.45 15.49
CA ASP A 69 -7.50 -4.37 16.63
C ASP A 69 -8.46 -5.58 16.51
N ASP A 70 -9.58 -5.40 15.81
CA ASP A 70 -10.62 -6.43 15.61
C ASP A 70 -10.31 -7.40 14.44
N PHE A 71 -9.27 -7.13 13.64
CA PHE A 71 -8.81 -8.06 12.60
C PHE A 71 -8.09 -9.25 13.24
N SER A 72 -8.87 -10.28 13.54
CA SER A 72 -8.54 -11.30 14.54
C SER A 72 -7.81 -12.55 14.05
N ASP A 73 -7.73 -12.83 12.74
CA ASP A 73 -7.51 -14.24 12.33
C ASP A 73 -6.21 -14.55 11.56
N GLU A 74 -5.37 -13.57 11.25
CA GLU A 74 -4.05 -13.81 10.63
C GLU A 74 -2.97 -12.93 11.27
N SER A 75 -1.86 -13.55 11.67
CA SER A 75 -0.68 -12.80 12.12
C SER A 75 -0.25 -11.92 10.96
N LEU A 76 0.19 -10.68 11.18
CA LEU A 76 0.84 -9.91 10.10
C LEU A 76 2.03 -10.68 9.48
N GLU A 77 2.55 -11.69 10.17
CA GLU A 77 3.54 -12.62 9.62
C GLU A 77 3.00 -13.48 8.46
N ASP A 78 1.70 -13.73 8.37
CA ASP A 78 1.09 -14.51 7.27
C ASP A 78 1.24 -13.78 5.93
N MET A 79 1.34 -12.45 5.96
CA MET A 79 1.68 -11.63 4.78
C MET A 79 3.04 -12.01 4.18
N LEU A 80 3.95 -12.61 4.94
CA LEU A 80 5.26 -13.06 4.44
C LEU A 80 5.18 -14.28 3.51
N HIS A 81 4.02 -14.95 3.43
CA HIS A 81 3.77 -16.01 2.45
C HIS A 81 3.40 -15.46 1.06
N TYR A 82 3.02 -14.19 0.98
CA TYR A 82 2.74 -13.52 -0.28
C TYR A 82 4.05 -13.05 -0.89
N GLY A 83 4.16 -13.05 -2.21
CA GLY A 83 5.30 -12.41 -2.86
C GLY A 83 5.09 -10.91 -3.07
N VAL A 84 3.85 -10.42 -2.95
CA VAL A 84 3.49 -9.01 -3.09
C VAL A 84 2.70 -8.54 -1.87
N ILE A 85 3.11 -7.40 -1.29
CA ILE A 85 2.30 -6.67 -0.30
C ILE A 85 1.94 -5.31 -0.91
N TYR A 86 0.66 -5.01 -0.93
CA TYR A 86 0.10 -3.75 -1.41
C TYR A 86 -0.44 -2.92 -0.26
N LEU A 87 -0.07 -1.64 -0.18
CA LEU A 87 -0.59 -0.67 0.77
C LEU A 87 -1.58 0.25 0.04
N SER A 88 -2.84 0.26 0.47
CA SER A 88 -3.91 1.00 -0.21
C SER A 88 -3.81 2.52 -0.05
N GLY A 89 -4.59 3.24 -0.87
CA GLY A 89 -4.92 4.64 -0.61
C GLY A 89 -5.94 4.78 0.53
N GLY A 90 -6.12 6.02 1.01
CA GLY A 90 -7.05 6.39 2.07
C GLY A 90 -6.48 7.52 2.95
N ASN A 91 -6.85 7.59 4.23
CA ASN A 91 -6.30 8.56 5.16
C ASN A 91 -4.89 8.15 5.64
N THR A 92 -3.87 8.89 5.21
CA THR A 92 -2.45 8.62 5.53
C THR A 92 -2.14 8.67 7.03
N TYR A 93 -2.79 9.55 7.80
CA TYR A 93 -2.57 9.66 9.24
C TYR A 93 -3.13 8.45 9.99
N MET A 94 -4.34 8.01 9.64
CA MET A 94 -4.93 6.79 10.20
C MET A 94 -4.08 5.56 9.86
N PHE A 95 -3.69 5.44 8.59
CA PHE A 95 -2.89 4.31 8.12
C PHE A 95 -1.53 4.23 8.84
N LEU A 96 -0.82 5.35 8.97
CA LEU A 96 0.47 5.39 9.67
C LEU A 96 0.32 5.09 11.17
N ASN A 97 -0.74 5.60 11.80
CA ASN A 97 -1.03 5.34 13.21
C ASN A 97 -1.19 3.83 13.47
N ASP A 98 -2.05 3.17 12.71
CA ASP A 98 -2.36 1.75 12.92
C ASP A 98 -1.18 0.86 12.50
N ALA A 99 -0.47 1.23 11.43
CA ALA A 99 0.75 0.54 11.03
C ALA A 99 1.86 0.59 12.10
N ARG A 100 1.95 1.70 12.86
CA ARG A 100 2.88 1.80 13.99
C ARG A 100 2.43 0.95 15.16
N LYS A 101 1.16 0.99 15.54
CA LYS A 101 0.58 0.14 16.61
C LYS A 101 0.84 -1.34 16.34
N ARG A 102 0.68 -1.76 15.08
CA ARG A 102 0.87 -3.15 14.66
C ARG A 102 2.31 -3.50 14.25
N SER A 103 3.27 -2.57 14.41
CA SER A 103 4.67 -2.79 14.03
C SER A 103 4.90 -3.21 12.56
N LEU A 104 4.04 -2.75 11.64
CA LEU A 104 4.03 -3.16 10.24
C LEU A 104 5.38 -2.97 9.54
N TYR A 105 6.14 -1.92 9.89
CA TYR A 105 7.49 -1.68 9.37
C TYR A 105 8.39 -2.93 9.40
N LYS A 106 8.33 -3.71 10.49
CA LYS A 106 9.17 -4.92 10.64
C LYS A 106 8.79 -5.99 9.62
N ILE A 107 7.50 -6.13 9.34
CA ILE A 107 6.96 -7.09 8.38
C ILE A 107 7.34 -6.68 6.96
N LEU A 108 7.09 -5.43 6.58
CA LEU A 108 7.43 -4.91 5.25
C LEU A 108 8.94 -4.97 4.98
N ARG A 109 9.76 -4.65 6.00
CA ARG A 109 11.22 -4.75 5.89
C ARG A 109 11.67 -6.20 5.68
N LYS A 110 11.10 -7.15 6.42
CA LYS A 110 11.40 -8.58 6.27
C LYS A 110 10.94 -9.11 4.91
N HIS A 111 9.77 -8.68 4.43
CA HIS A 111 9.27 -8.99 3.09
C HIS A 111 10.23 -8.56 2.00
N LEU A 112 10.69 -7.30 2.03
CA LEU A 112 11.71 -6.79 1.09
C LEU A 112 13.02 -7.57 1.17
N GLN A 113 13.49 -7.90 2.38
CA GLN A 113 14.71 -8.70 2.59
C GLN A 113 14.61 -10.10 2.01
N ASN A 114 13.39 -10.67 1.97
CA ASN A 114 13.10 -11.96 1.35
C ASN A 114 12.92 -11.86 -0.18
N GLY A 115 13.13 -10.69 -0.78
CA GLY A 115 12.96 -10.45 -2.21
C GLY A 115 11.52 -10.13 -2.62
N GLY A 116 10.60 -9.97 -1.67
CA GLY A 116 9.22 -9.62 -1.93
C GLY A 116 9.06 -8.23 -2.54
N LEU A 117 7.93 -8.03 -3.22
CA LEU A 117 7.52 -6.79 -3.86
C LEU A 117 6.63 -5.97 -2.92
N LEU A 118 6.95 -4.69 -2.74
CA LEU A 118 6.04 -3.71 -2.13
C LEU A 118 5.43 -2.82 -3.21
N ILE A 119 4.14 -2.57 -3.09
CA ILE A 119 3.40 -1.61 -3.92
C ILE A 119 2.64 -0.70 -2.96
N GLY A 120 2.69 0.62 -3.17
CA GLY A 120 1.87 1.57 -2.44
C GLY A 120 1.12 2.47 -3.38
N ALA A 121 -0.16 2.72 -3.10
CA ALA A 121 -0.96 3.71 -3.81
C ALA A 121 -1.34 4.86 -2.87
N SER A 122 -1.25 6.10 -3.35
CA SER A 122 -1.66 7.29 -2.60
C SER A 122 -1.06 7.32 -1.18
N ALA A 123 -1.88 7.17 -0.12
CA ALA A 123 -1.43 7.06 1.26
C ALA A 123 -0.38 5.96 1.50
N GLY A 124 -0.58 4.77 0.94
CA GLY A 124 0.39 3.68 1.04
C GLY A 124 1.73 4.00 0.38
N ALA A 125 1.73 4.81 -0.68
CA ALA A 125 2.96 5.30 -1.31
C ALA A 125 3.68 6.31 -0.41
N LEU A 126 2.95 7.30 0.13
CA LEU A 126 3.47 8.30 1.07
C LEU A 126 4.10 7.66 2.31
N MET A 127 3.47 6.62 2.87
CA MET A 127 4.03 5.94 4.05
C MET A 127 5.40 5.30 3.81
N MET A 128 5.76 5.00 2.55
CA MET A 128 7.06 4.41 2.23
C MET A 128 8.17 5.45 2.02
N THR A 129 7.84 6.73 1.98
CA THR A 129 8.80 7.84 1.84
C THR A 129 9.33 8.28 3.22
N PRO A 130 10.28 9.24 3.29
CA PRO A 130 10.81 9.73 4.57
C PRO A 130 9.77 10.40 5.48
N SER A 131 8.78 11.10 4.92
CA SER A 131 7.75 11.81 5.69
C SER A 131 6.37 11.74 5.03
N ILE A 132 5.32 11.78 5.86
CA ILE A 132 3.94 11.97 5.39
C ILE A 132 3.51 13.44 5.43
N ASP A 133 4.43 14.41 5.56
CA ASP A 133 4.12 15.85 5.59
C ASP A 133 3.24 16.29 4.41
N ILE A 134 3.45 15.69 3.25
CA ILE A 134 2.65 15.94 2.03
C ILE A 134 1.16 15.62 2.23
N ALA A 135 0.78 14.80 3.21
CA ALA A 135 -0.62 14.51 3.53
C ALA A 135 -1.33 15.69 4.21
N GLU A 136 -0.61 16.74 4.64
CA GLU A 136 -1.22 17.94 5.22
C GLU A 136 -2.19 18.58 4.23
N GLY A 137 -3.44 18.76 4.66
CA GLY A 137 -4.52 19.29 3.81
C GLY A 137 -5.23 18.26 2.92
N PHE A 138 -4.74 17.01 2.84
CA PHE A 138 -5.35 15.93 2.05
C PHE A 138 -6.02 14.84 2.91
N GLY A 139 -5.82 14.86 4.22
CA GLY A 139 -6.48 13.95 5.17
C GLY A 139 -6.55 14.54 6.58
N GLU A 140 -7.56 14.12 7.35
CA GLU A 140 -7.71 14.56 8.73
C GLU A 140 -6.75 13.81 9.66
N ASN A 141 -5.95 14.55 10.44
CA ASN A 141 -5.09 14.01 11.48
C ASN A 141 -5.88 13.79 12.79
N ILE A 142 -6.82 12.85 12.77
CA ILE A 142 -7.76 12.60 13.89
C ILE A 142 -7.06 12.21 15.20
N PHE A 143 -5.86 11.62 15.12
CA PHE A 143 -5.08 11.16 16.27
C PHE A 143 -4.06 12.19 16.76
N GLY A 144 -3.96 13.36 16.12
CA GLY A 144 -2.98 14.39 16.47
C GLY A 144 -1.54 13.90 16.38
N LEU A 145 -1.22 13.08 15.37
CA LEU A 145 0.14 12.60 15.11
C LEU A 145 1.09 13.77 14.92
N ILE A 146 2.06 13.91 15.83
CA ILE A 146 3.14 14.90 15.75
C ILE A 146 4.35 14.32 14.99
N ASP A 147 4.65 13.04 15.22
CA ASP A 147 5.70 12.35 14.46
C ASP A 147 5.13 11.85 13.13
N VAL A 148 5.45 12.55 12.06
CA VAL A 148 4.99 12.27 10.69
C VAL A 148 6.04 11.53 9.84
N LYS A 149 7.07 10.95 10.48
CA LYS A 149 8.05 10.12 9.76
C LYS A 149 7.38 8.91 9.12
N GLY A 150 7.57 8.76 7.81
CA GLY A 150 7.25 7.54 7.09
C GLY A 150 8.27 6.43 7.37
N PHE A 151 8.20 5.36 6.60
CA PHE A 151 9.09 4.20 6.72
C PHE A 151 10.44 4.40 6.05
N ALA A 152 10.59 5.41 5.20
CA ALA A 152 11.83 5.75 4.51
C ALA A 152 12.45 4.53 3.76
N PHE A 153 11.60 3.71 3.12
CA PHE A 153 12.08 2.63 2.25
C PHE A 153 12.69 3.17 0.96
N VAL A 154 12.32 4.40 0.58
CA VAL A 154 12.98 5.20 -0.46
C VAL A 154 13.58 6.47 0.13
N PRO A 155 14.68 7.01 -0.44
CA PRO A 155 15.36 8.20 0.10
C PRO A 155 14.79 9.53 -0.41
N PHE A 156 13.59 9.52 -1.00
CA PHE A 156 12.96 10.69 -1.65
C PHE A 156 11.47 10.77 -1.30
N GLU A 157 10.88 11.96 -1.45
CA GLU A 157 9.44 12.16 -1.30
C GLU A 157 8.68 11.87 -2.60
N PHE A 158 7.44 11.41 -2.45
CA PHE A 158 6.54 11.10 -3.55
C PHE A 158 5.23 11.85 -3.33
N PHE A 159 4.86 12.73 -4.27
CA PHE A 159 3.60 13.46 -4.20
C PHE A 159 2.57 12.81 -5.14
N PRO A 160 1.65 11.96 -4.62
CA PRO A 160 0.61 11.36 -5.44
C PRO A 160 -0.37 12.43 -5.93
N HIS A 161 -1.05 12.14 -7.05
CA HIS A 161 -2.11 12.98 -7.62
C HIS A 161 -1.66 14.40 -7.97
N PHE A 162 -0.37 14.57 -8.26
CA PHE A 162 0.13 15.85 -8.73
C PHE A 162 -0.50 16.20 -10.08
N GLU A 163 -1.28 17.27 -10.09
CA GLU A 163 -1.73 17.96 -11.29
C GLU A 163 -0.93 19.26 -11.42
N GLU A 164 -0.38 19.51 -12.60
CA GLU A 164 0.22 20.82 -12.87
C GLU A 164 -0.88 21.89 -12.76
N LEU A 165 -0.73 22.79 -11.79
CA LEU A 165 -1.55 23.99 -11.71
C LEU A 165 -1.12 24.92 -12.85
N TYR A 166 -1.93 24.99 -13.90
CA TYR A 166 -1.81 25.96 -15.00
C TYR A 166 -2.19 27.38 -14.55
#